data_AF-A0A5P9IYE8-F1
#
_entry.id   AF-A0A5P9IYE8-F1
#
_cell.length_a   1.000
_cell.length_b   1.000
_cell.length_c   1.000
_cell.angle_alpha   90.00
_cell.angle_beta   90.00
_cell.angle_gamma   90.00
#
_symmetry.space_group_name_H-M   'P 1'
#
loop_
_entity.id
_entity.type
_entity.pdbx_description
1 polymer ?
#
loop_
_entity_poly.entity_id
_entity_poly.type
_entity_poly.pdbx_seq_one_letter_code
_entity_poly.pdbx_strand_id
1 'polypeptide(L)'
;MEFTHIGWIPCINGHLDYGLMAPGISGSFTTKKLRDNKTTRVNFGHRKQYDHHSRRIILQSKLDWKDTNTPDFDGEFRIVVVGETNESENLDNRILSGKLFIYPLSEEPELTSEGKSELPWFEHIHQAKSFQDKINSKLSSEAWEKLQQQLNTHFLGVKSSLESDFKKHISSHFYEICFQVDPHGFTKLKLTNSSTTLSDEKKYLTLRQAFYYIKYSLHSHKHHYIEEDSLTTIVPLGNSTSSHKRQVALKLLGQLKRELTSIKRTYSSGGQKAFGEEQGIISYMNSLCASLKSARYIDESTYTREKEYLNSLSSSFSVQSGKREKKDRSEGDIRSKYRVYVAWVLSLISIIWLVIVKGFINYSDTNKIDAPGGLITQLSAVILTLICGSFLYKKLVDREIENTLNTEGLIAWVERNYIIENQVFRKKQYIRILKAALTLILTVGVIWGLHATISF
;
A
#
# COMPACT_ATOMS: atom_id res chain seq x y z
N MET A 1 31.02 12.83 11.19
CA MET A 1 30.38 11.79 12.03
C MET A 1 30.19 10.54 11.18
N GLU A 2 30.65 9.38 11.63
CA GLU A 2 30.48 8.13 10.87
C GLU A 2 29.15 7.46 11.22
N PHE A 3 28.28 7.30 10.22
CA PHE A 3 26.96 6.66 10.34
C PHE A 3 27.09 5.13 10.36
N THR A 4 26.08 4.45 10.91
CA THR A 4 26.14 2.98 11.14
C THR A 4 25.19 2.20 10.26
N HIS A 5 24.12 2.83 9.78
CA HIS A 5 23.08 2.18 8.99
C HIS A 5 22.65 3.09 7.84
N ILE A 6 22.12 2.49 6.79
CA ILE A 6 21.61 3.17 5.61
C ILE A 6 20.32 2.51 5.14
N GLY A 7 19.31 3.30 4.84
CA GLY A 7 18.10 2.90 4.13
C GLY A 7 17.92 3.73 2.87
N TRP A 8 16.86 3.44 2.12
CA TRP A 8 16.51 4.18 0.91
C TRP A 8 15.03 4.59 0.94
N ILE A 9 14.78 5.89 0.85
CA ILE A 9 13.46 6.49 0.68
C ILE A 9 13.20 6.57 -0.84
N PRO A 10 12.20 5.82 -1.35
CA PRO A 10 11.90 5.85 -2.77
C PRO A 10 11.36 7.22 -3.18
N CYS A 11 11.93 7.78 -4.24
CA CYS A 11 11.38 8.94 -4.94
C CYS A 11 11.20 8.58 -6.41
N ILE A 12 10.00 8.83 -6.95
CA ILE A 12 9.67 8.53 -8.35
C ILE A 12 10.62 9.26 -9.30
N ASN A 13 11.02 10.49 -8.97
CA ASN A 13 11.94 11.28 -9.77
C ASN A 13 13.42 10.89 -9.58
N GLY A 14 13.72 9.92 -8.70
CA GLY A 14 15.11 9.58 -8.31
C GLY A 14 15.82 10.69 -7.54
N HIS A 15 15.12 11.76 -7.20
CA HIS A 15 15.65 12.97 -6.57
C HIS A 15 14.65 13.56 -5.56
N LEU A 16 15.08 13.80 -4.32
CA LEU A 16 14.31 14.46 -3.27
C LEU A 16 14.52 15.98 -3.33
N ASP A 17 13.46 16.71 -3.70
CA ASP A 17 13.43 18.15 -3.61
C ASP A 17 12.85 18.62 -2.26
N TYR A 18 13.73 19.12 -1.40
CA TYR A 18 13.34 19.63 -0.09
C TYR A 18 12.52 20.92 -0.13
N GLY A 19 12.56 21.69 -1.22
CA GLY A 19 11.73 22.89 -1.39
C GLY A 19 10.25 22.58 -1.47
N LEU A 20 9.90 21.46 -2.12
CA LEU A 20 8.53 20.99 -2.31
C LEU A 20 8.06 20.03 -1.21
N MET A 21 8.94 19.72 -0.26
CA MET A 21 8.67 18.75 0.78
C MET A 21 7.59 19.25 1.75
N ALA A 22 6.62 18.39 2.01
CA ALA A 22 5.57 18.65 2.96
C ALA A 22 5.69 17.76 4.21
N PRO A 23 6.61 18.04 5.15
CA PRO A 23 6.94 17.09 6.20
C PRO A 23 5.81 16.89 7.21
N GLY A 24 5.75 15.75 7.87
CA GLY A 24 4.73 15.41 8.87
C GLY A 24 4.13 14.03 8.61
N ILE A 25 3.58 13.44 9.66
CA ILE A 25 2.98 12.10 9.59
C ILE A 25 1.47 12.24 9.42
N SER A 26 0.93 11.54 8.41
CA SER A 26 -0.51 11.39 8.17
C SER A 26 -0.93 9.94 8.43
N GLY A 27 -2.00 9.73 9.21
CA GLY A 27 -2.57 8.39 9.46
C GLY A 27 -3.12 8.20 10.86
N SER A 28 -3.72 7.03 11.11
CA SER A 28 -4.31 6.61 12.39
C SER A 28 -3.29 6.15 13.44
N PHE A 29 -2.02 6.53 13.30
CA PHE A 29 -0.94 6.22 14.25
C PHE A 29 -0.99 7.08 15.53
N THR A 30 -2.07 7.85 15.74
CA THR A 30 -2.20 8.85 16.80
C THR A 30 -3.48 8.60 17.61
N THR A 31 -3.36 8.50 18.93
CA THR A 31 -4.50 8.31 19.84
C THR A 31 -5.34 9.61 19.95
N LYS A 32 -6.67 9.48 20.04
CA LYS A 32 -7.62 10.63 20.10
C LYS A 32 -7.74 11.26 21.49
N LYS A 33 -7.06 10.73 22.52
CA LYS A 33 -7.32 11.03 23.94
C LYS A 33 -6.39 12.11 24.55
N LEU A 34 -5.65 12.85 23.76
CA LEU A 34 -4.55 13.71 24.25
C LEU A 34 -4.92 15.21 24.27
N ARG A 35 -4.36 15.94 25.25
CA ARG A 35 -4.66 17.36 25.53
C ARG A 35 -3.88 18.36 24.65
N ASP A 36 -2.75 17.98 24.08
CA ASP A 36 -1.91 18.80 23.18
C ASP A 36 -2.08 18.39 21.70
N ASN A 37 -1.58 19.24 20.79
CA ASN A 37 -1.63 18.97 19.36
C ASN A 37 -0.94 17.65 19.03
N LYS A 38 -1.67 16.74 18.36
CA LYS A 38 -1.20 15.39 17.98
C LYS A 38 0.12 15.40 17.21
N THR A 39 0.24 16.35 16.29
CA THR A 39 1.43 16.59 15.49
C THR A 39 1.62 18.09 15.31
N THR A 40 2.81 18.58 15.67
CA THR A 40 3.24 19.94 15.32
C THR A 40 4.27 19.85 14.21
N ARG A 41 4.04 20.60 13.14
CA ARG A 41 4.93 20.68 11.97
C ARG A 41 5.30 22.14 11.74
N VAL A 42 6.60 22.38 11.76
CA VAL A 42 7.22 23.64 11.34
C VAL A 42 8.18 23.32 10.20
N ASN A 43 8.00 23.95 9.04
CA ASN A 43 8.85 23.84 7.87
C ASN A 43 8.90 25.19 7.15
N PHE A 44 10.07 25.82 7.10
CA PHE A 44 10.26 27.13 6.49
C PHE A 44 11.62 27.26 5.80
N GLY A 45 11.71 28.16 4.82
CA GLY A 45 12.99 28.54 4.21
C GLY A 45 13.80 29.35 5.21
N HIS A 46 15.03 28.94 5.52
CA HIS A 46 15.82 29.61 6.56
C HIS A 46 16.65 30.79 6.02
N ARG A 47 16.37 31.24 4.79
CA ARG A 47 17.02 32.36 4.08
C ARG A 47 16.03 33.50 3.80
N LYS A 48 16.56 34.65 3.36
CA LYS A 48 15.78 35.86 3.03
C LYS A 48 14.79 35.65 1.87
N GLN A 49 14.98 34.63 1.05
CA GLN A 49 14.06 34.28 -0.02
C GLN A 49 12.98 33.33 0.49
N TYR A 50 11.72 33.71 0.28
CA TYR A 50 10.54 32.98 0.75
C TYR A 50 10.49 31.53 0.24
N ASP A 51 10.76 31.33 -1.05
CA ASP A 51 10.72 30.02 -1.73
C ASP A 51 12.08 29.32 -1.78
N HIS A 52 12.97 29.62 -0.84
CA HIS A 52 14.28 28.98 -0.85
C HIS A 52 14.16 27.50 -0.46
N HIS A 53 14.77 26.63 -1.27
CA HIS A 53 14.79 25.19 -1.06
C HIS A 53 15.69 24.77 0.12
N SER A 54 16.35 25.71 0.81
CA SER A 54 17.07 25.41 2.06
C SER A 54 16.12 25.56 3.24
N ARG A 55 15.74 24.42 3.81
CA ARG A 55 14.64 24.31 4.77
C ARG A 55 15.16 24.00 6.17
N ARG A 56 14.45 24.52 7.16
CA ARG A 56 14.52 24.09 8.56
C ARG A 56 13.20 23.43 8.93
N ILE A 57 13.30 22.30 9.61
CA ILE A 57 12.16 21.45 9.93
C ILE A 57 12.16 21.18 11.42
N ILE A 58 11.01 21.36 12.05
CA ILE A 58 10.72 20.89 13.40
C ILE A 58 9.46 20.03 13.32
N LEU A 59 9.54 18.78 13.72
CA LEU A 59 8.39 17.90 13.87
C LEU A 59 8.29 17.47 15.32
N GLN A 60 7.07 17.49 15.85
CA GLN A 60 6.71 16.86 17.10
C GLN A 60 5.52 15.96 16.82
N SER A 61 5.61 14.69 17.17
CA SER A 61 4.53 13.71 16.97
C SER A 61 4.39 12.83 18.21
N LYS A 62 3.17 12.37 18.50
CA LYS A 62 2.94 11.23 19.39
C LYS A 62 2.57 10.01 18.56
N LEU A 63 3.28 8.91 18.72
CA LEU A 63 3.00 7.67 17.98
C LEU A 63 2.76 6.52 18.94
N ASP A 64 1.79 5.69 18.59
CA ASP A 64 1.62 4.36 19.16
C ASP A 64 2.47 3.36 18.36
N TRP A 65 3.61 2.99 18.92
CA TRP A 65 4.53 1.95 18.43
C TRP A 65 4.46 0.72 19.33
N LYS A 66 3.25 0.20 19.52
CA LYS A 66 3.03 -1.07 20.19
C LYS A 66 3.49 -2.26 19.36
N ASP A 67 4.77 -2.60 19.49
CA ASP A 67 5.35 -3.81 18.88
C ASP A 67 5.03 -5.09 19.69
N THR A 68 4.39 -4.97 20.87
CA THR A 68 3.97 -6.13 21.70
C THR A 68 2.60 -5.91 22.38
N ASN A 69 1.80 -6.98 22.50
CA ASN A 69 0.50 -6.95 23.20
C ASN A 69 0.63 -7.02 24.74
N THR A 70 1.79 -6.68 25.31
CA THR A 70 1.98 -6.70 26.76
C THR A 70 1.28 -5.50 27.41
N PRO A 71 0.62 -5.68 28.58
CA PRO A 71 -0.05 -4.59 29.28
C PRO A 71 0.91 -3.60 29.96
N ASP A 72 2.16 -4.00 30.20
CA ASP A 72 3.18 -3.19 30.88
C ASP A 72 3.84 -2.12 29.98
N PHE A 73 3.60 -2.17 28.67
CA PHE A 73 4.04 -1.17 27.71
C PHE A 73 2.82 -0.58 27.00
N ASP A 74 2.53 0.69 27.25
CA ASP A 74 1.49 1.44 26.55
C ASP A 74 1.81 1.62 25.06
N GLY A 75 3.11 1.57 24.70
CA GLY A 75 3.59 1.70 23.32
C GLY A 75 3.57 3.15 22.83
N GLU A 76 3.26 4.12 23.70
CA GLU A 76 3.10 5.51 23.30
C GLU A 76 4.41 6.28 23.44
N PHE A 77 4.90 6.83 22.32
CA PHE A 77 6.15 7.57 22.26
C PHE A 77 5.94 8.99 21.79
N ARG A 78 6.68 9.92 22.40
CA ARG A 78 6.96 11.23 21.84
C ARG A 78 8.15 11.14 20.90
N ILE A 79 8.01 11.78 19.75
CA ILE A 79 9.09 11.92 18.78
C ILE A 79 9.26 13.38 18.43
N VAL A 80 10.48 13.88 18.55
CA VAL A 80 10.87 15.23 18.15
C VAL A 80 11.97 15.16 17.10
N VAL A 81 11.76 15.79 15.95
CA VAL A 81 12.75 15.88 14.87
C VAL A 81 13.13 17.32 14.65
N VAL A 82 14.43 17.56 14.57
CA VAL A 82 15.01 18.84 14.18
C VAL A 82 15.96 18.57 13.03
N GLY A 83 15.68 19.17 11.87
CA GLY A 83 16.48 18.98 10.66
C GLY A 83 16.71 20.28 9.91
N GLU A 84 17.86 20.39 9.27
CA GLU A 84 18.20 21.47 8.36
C GLU A 84 18.90 20.94 7.11
N THR A 85 18.55 21.52 5.97
CA THR A 85 19.26 21.22 4.71
C THR A 85 20.45 22.16 4.56
N ASN A 86 21.60 21.66 4.11
CA ASN A 86 22.68 22.56 3.72
C ASN A 86 22.31 23.40 2.50
N GLU A 87 23.07 24.46 2.32
CA GLU A 87 22.95 25.32 1.15
C GLU A 87 23.76 24.77 -0.01
N SER A 88 23.14 24.82 -1.20
CA SER A 88 23.83 24.59 -2.45
C SER A 88 23.03 25.16 -3.60
N GLU A 89 23.70 25.77 -4.56
CA GLU A 89 23.10 26.17 -5.84
C GLU A 89 22.65 24.95 -6.65
N ASN A 90 23.33 23.80 -6.47
CA ASN A 90 22.94 22.54 -7.07
C ASN A 90 22.02 21.74 -6.13
N LEU A 91 20.82 21.41 -6.60
CA LEU A 91 19.85 20.59 -5.87
C LEU A 91 20.42 19.21 -5.49
N ASP A 92 21.32 18.64 -6.31
CA ASP A 92 21.97 17.34 -6.07
C ASP A 92 22.96 17.33 -4.90
N ASN A 93 23.34 18.51 -4.41
CA ASN A 93 24.25 18.66 -3.28
C ASN A 93 23.54 19.06 -1.98
N ARG A 94 22.20 19.10 -1.99
CA ARG A 94 21.41 19.46 -0.80
C ARG A 94 21.11 18.23 0.03
N ILE A 95 21.48 18.26 1.28
CA ILE A 95 21.43 17.14 2.19
C ILE A 95 20.67 17.62 3.40
N LEU A 96 19.58 16.92 3.73
CA LEU A 96 18.88 17.13 4.98
C LEU A 96 19.61 16.39 6.10
N SER A 97 20.12 17.12 7.08
CA SER A 97 20.78 16.55 8.26
C SER A 97 20.02 16.96 9.51
N GLY A 98 19.97 16.07 10.49
CA GLY A 98 19.22 16.37 11.70
C GLY A 98 19.37 15.33 12.80
N LYS A 99 18.59 15.55 13.86
CA LYS A 99 18.45 14.65 14.99
C LYS A 99 16.98 14.32 15.22
N LEU A 100 16.77 13.08 15.64
CA LEU A 100 15.49 12.53 16.03
C LEU A 100 15.61 12.05 17.48
N PHE A 101 14.71 12.53 18.33
CA PHE A 101 14.64 12.20 19.75
C PHE A 101 13.37 11.41 20.01
N ILE A 102 13.48 10.27 20.69
CA ILE A 102 12.36 9.37 21.02
C ILE A 102 12.37 9.17 22.54
N TYR A 103 11.20 9.29 23.17
CA TYR A 103 11.00 8.94 24.58
C TYR A 103 9.55 8.51 24.83
N PRO A 104 9.27 7.66 25.83
CA PRO A 104 7.91 7.24 26.14
C PRO A 104 7.10 8.40 26.74
N LEU A 105 5.79 8.44 26.48
CA LEU A 105 4.93 9.51 27.02
C LEU A 105 4.83 9.48 28.56
N SER A 106 5.08 8.34 29.18
CA SER A 106 5.15 8.20 30.64
C SER A 106 6.27 9.02 31.29
N GLU A 107 7.30 9.42 30.55
CA GLU A 107 8.37 10.31 31.02
C GLU A 107 8.07 11.79 30.76
N GLU A 108 6.96 12.10 30.08
CA GLU A 108 6.57 13.50 29.83
C GLU A 108 6.04 14.12 31.14
N PRO A 109 6.60 15.27 31.59
CA PRO A 109 6.11 15.93 32.80
C PRO A 109 4.63 16.28 32.65
N GLU A 110 3.88 16.17 33.76
CA GLU A 110 2.50 16.64 33.77
C GLU A 110 2.45 18.12 33.36
N LEU A 111 1.44 18.46 32.54
CA LEU A 111 1.21 19.86 32.19
C LEU A 111 0.88 20.64 33.47
N THR A 112 1.42 21.85 33.57
CA THR A 112 1.04 22.77 34.65
C THR A 112 -0.46 23.06 34.61
N SER A 113 -1.00 23.62 35.70
CA SER A 113 -2.41 24.04 35.79
C SER A 113 -2.83 25.02 34.68
N GLU A 114 -1.88 25.73 34.08
CA GLU A 114 -2.07 26.62 32.93
C GLU A 114 -1.96 25.92 31.56
N GLY A 115 -1.76 24.59 31.55
CA GLY A 115 -1.57 23.80 30.34
C GLY A 115 -0.19 23.94 29.68
N LYS A 116 0.81 24.48 30.40
CA LYS A 116 2.18 24.64 29.88
C LYS A 116 3.02 23.42 30.26
N SER A 117 3.86 22.97 29.34
CA SER A 117 4.86 21.93 29.62
C SER A 117 6.10 22.56 30.24
N GLU A 118 6.71 21.88 31.21
CA GLU A 118 8.01 22.27 31.78
C GLU A 118 9.19 21.97 30.84
N LEU A 119 8.94 21.32 29.70
CA LEU A 119 9.95 20.97 28.71
C LEU A 119 10.36 22.21 27.90
N PRO A 120 11.62 22.70 27.98
CA PRO A 120 12.02 23.95 27.33
C PRO A 120 11.83 23.95 25.81
N TRP A 121 12.01 22.80 25.16
CA TRP A 121 11.81 22.69 23.71
C TRP A 121 10.33 22.80 23.29
N PHE A 122 9.36 22.50 24.16
CA PHE A 122 7.94 22.64 23.83
C PHE A 122 7.56 24.11 23.64
N GLU A 123 8.09 25.00 24.47
CA GLU A 123 7.87 26.44 24.33
C GLU A 123 8.35 26.91 22.96
N HIS A 124 9.60 26.59 22.60
CA HIS A 124 10.14 26.98 21.29
C HIS A 124 9.35 26.36 20.12
N ILE A 125 8.88 25.11 20.22
CA ILE A 125 8.07 24.45 19.19
C ILE A 125 6.72 25.16 19.02
N HIS A 126 6.02 25.46 20.11
CA HIS A 126 4.71 26.13 20.06
C HIS A 126 4.83 27.56 19.53
N GLN A 127 5.86 28.30 19.95
CA GLN A 127 6.13 29.64 19.42
C GLN A 127 6.45 29.60 17.93
N ALA A 128 7.35 28.70 17.49
CA ALA A 128 7.68 28.52 16.08
C ALA A 128 6.43 28.17 15.24
N LYS A 129 5.53 27.34 15.76
CA LYS A 129 4.26 27.00 15.11
C LYS A 129 3.35 28.23 14.95
N SER A 130 3.23 29.05 15.98
CA SER A 130 2.45 30.29 15.91
C SER A 130 2.96 31.26 14.83
N PHE A 131 4.29 31.29 14.60
CA PHE A 131 4.90 32.09 13.54
C PHE A 131 4.73 31.43 12.17
N GLN A 132 4.87 30.11 12.07
CA GLN A 132 4.60 29.34 10.86
C GLN A 132 3.18 29.62 10.33
N ASP A 133 2.19 29.70 11.21
CA ASP A 133 0.79 29.91 10.82
C ASP A 133 0.54 31.33 10.26
N LYS A 134 1.48 32.26 10.45
CA LYS A 134 1.46 33.60 9.84
C LYS A 134 2.06 33.62 8.44
N ILE A 135 2.75 32.56 8.02
CA ILE A 135 3.33 32.43 6.68
C ILE A 135 2.18 32.40 5.66
N ASN A 136 2.11 33.44 4.82
CA ASN A 136 1.18 33.52 3.71
C ASN A 136 1.88 34.02 2.45
N SER A 137 1.30 33.73 1.29
CA SER A 137 1.88 34.03 -0.03
C SER A 137 1.97 35.53 -0.37
N LYS A 138 1.52 36.43 0.51
CA LYS A 138 1.47 37.88 0.27
C LYS A 138 2.38 38.69 1.22
N LEU A 139 3.26 38.03 1.97
CA LEU A 139 4.21 38.75 2.84
C LEU A 139 5.19 39.59 2.00
N SER A 140 5.43 40.83 2.43
CA SER A 140 6.52 41.65 1.88
C SER A 140 7.88 41.05 2.29
N SER A 141 8.94 41.37 1.54
CA SER A 141 10.30 40.89 1.84
C SER A 141 10.76 41.23 3.25
N GLU A 142 10.45 42.43 3.75
CA GLU A 142 10.78 42.86 5.11
C GLU A 142 9.98 42.11 6.18
N ALA A 143 8.69 41.88 5.94
CA ALA A 143 7.85 41.11 6.86
C ALA A 143 8.31 39.65 6.93
N TRP A 144 8.71 39.07 5.79
CA TRP A 144 9.32 37.75 5.74
C TRP A 144 10.64 37.69 6.50
N GLU A 145 11.56 38.64 6.30
CA GLU A 145 12.86 38.63 6.98
C GLU A 145 12.71 38.66 8.52
N LYS A 146 11.78 39.48 9.04
CA LYS A 146 11.47 39.52 10.48
C LYS A 146 10.91 38.18 10.98
N LEU A 147 9.93 37.61 10.26
CA LEU A 147 9.32 36.33 10.62
C LEU A 147 10.34 35.17 10.56
N GLN A 148 11.18 35.16 9.54
CA GLN A 148 12.25 34.19 9.33
C GLN A 148 13.30 34.26 10.45
N GLN A 149 13.68 35.47 10.90
CA GLN A 149 14.57 35.63 12.06
C GLN A 149 13.96 35.03 13.33
N GLN A 150 12.68 35.29 13.61
CA GLN A 150 11.98 34.69 14.75
C GLN A 150 11.93 33.16 14.67
N LEU A 151 11.57 32.62 13.50
CA LEU A 151 11.55 31.17 13.26
C LEU A 151 12.93 30.54 13.43
N ASN A 152 13.99 31.21 12.96
CA ASN A 152 15.37 30.77 13.14
C ASN A 152 15.78 30.74 14.61
N THR A 153 15.42 31.76 15.40
CA THR A 153 15.69 31.81 16.84
C THR A 153 15.03 30.63 17.55
N HIS A 154 13.75 30.37 17.29
CA HIS A 154 13.06 29.23 17.91
C HIS A 154 13.62 27.88 17.46
N PHE A 155 13.98 27.72 16.18
CA PHE A 155 14.64 26.50 15.70
C PHE A 155 15.95 26.21 16.45
N LEU A 156 16.80 27.23 16.60
CA LEU A 156 18.05 27.10 17.36
C LEU A 156 17.78 26.84 18.84
N GLY A 157 16.75 27.45 19.42
CA GLY A 157 16.30 27.19 20.79
C GLY A 157 15.87 25.75 21.02
N VAL A 158 15.08 25.15 20.10
CA VAL A 158 14.73 23.72 20.14
C VAL A 158 15.99 22.85 20.07
N LYS A 159 16.87 23.12 19.09
CA LYS A 159 18.11 22.36 18.90
C LYS A 159 18.98 22.39 20.15
N SER A 160 19.21 23.58 20.71
CA SER A 160 19.99 23.76 21.93
C SER A 160 19.35 23.02 23.11
N SER A 161 18.07 23.24 23.38
CA SER A 161 17.37 22.64 24.53
C SER A 161 17.38 21.11 24.49
N LEU A 162 17.20 20.52 23.30
CA LEU A 162 17.27 19.07 23.13
C LEU A 162 18.70 18.52 23.28
N GLU A 163 19.74 19.31 23.01
CA GLU A 163 21.13 18.89 23.17
C GLU A 163 21.63 19.07 24.61
N SER A 164 21.23 20.14 25.31
CA SER A 164 21.69 20.48 26.66
C SER A 164 20.84 19.90 27.79
N ASP A 165 19.51 19.91 27.63
CA ASP A 165 18.57 19.72 28.74
C ASP A 165 17.75 18.44 28.62
N PHE A 166 17.77 17.77 27.47
CA PHE A 166 16.97 16.57 27.25
C PHE A 166 17.19 15.49 28.31
N LYS A 167 18.45 15.21 28.68
CA LYS A 167 18.79 14.24 29.73
C LYS A 167 18.39 14.67 31.15
N LYS A 168 18.20 15.96 31.38
CA LYS A 168 17.80 16.49 32.70
C LYS A 168 16.31 16.24 32.94
N HIS A 169 15.52 16.32 31.88
CA HIS A 169 14.06 16.18 31.95
C HIS A 169 13.58 14.75 31.65
N ILE A 170 14.25 14.03 30.74
CA ILE A 170 13.89 12.65 30.37
C ILE A 170 14.96 11.72 30.90
N SER A 171 14.64 11.03 31.99
CA SER A 171 15.61 10.28 32.78
C SER A 171 15.79 8.85 32.28
N SER A 172 14.73 8.26 31.71
CA SER A 172 14.72 6.86 31.31
C SER A 172 14.22 6.66 29.87
N HIS A 173 14.60 5.53 29.28
CA HIS A 173 14.09 5.00 28.00
C HIS A 173 14.09 5.96 26.78
N PHE A 174 15.01 6.93 26.73
CA PHE A 174 15.18 7.80 25.56
C PHE A 174 16.21 7.30 24.55
N TYR A 175 16.06 7.77 23.30
CA TYR A 175 16.96 7.52 22.17
C TYR A 175 17.23 8.82 21.39
N GLU A 176 18.50 9.09 21.08
CA GLU A 176 18.94 10.18 20.20
C GLU A 176 19.57 9.59 18.94
N ILE A 177 19.05 9.99 17.78
CA ILE A 177 19.42 9.43 16.48
C ILE A 177 19.80 10.57 15.54
N CYS A 178 21.06 10.59 15.12
CA CYS A 178 21.49 11.44 14.02
C CYS A 178 21.10 10.81 12.68
N PHE A 179 20.59 11.62 11.77
CA PHE A 179 20.27 11.19 10.41
C PHE A 179 20.77 12.16 9.36
N GLN A 180 20.95 11.62 8.15
CA GLN A 180 21.26 12.38 6.96
C GLN A 180 20.52 11.77 5.77
N VAL A 181 19.75 12.58 5.04
CA VAL A 181 19.08 12.19 3.80
C VAL A 181 19.75 12.95 2.65
N ASP A 182 20.26 12.21 1.67
CA ASP A 182 20.78 12.81 0.43
C ASP A 182 19.69 12.91 -0.65
N PRO A 183 19.91 13.69 -1.72
CA PRO A 183 18.92 13.86 -2.78
C PRO A 183 18.54 12.56 -3.47
N HIS A 184 19.42 11.56 -3.49
CA HIS A 184 19.13 10.27 -4.12
C HIS A 184 18.25 9.36 -3.27
N GLY A 185 17.83 9.83 -2.09
CA GLY A 185 16.95 9.14 -1.15
C GLY A 185 17.69 8.28 -0.13
N PHE A 186 19.03 8.26 -0.12
CA PHE A 186 19.76 7.47 0.86
C PHE A 186 19.71 8.15 2.23
N THR A 187 19.16 7.42 3.20
CA THR A 187 19.01 7.87 4.58
C THR A 187 20.02 7.15 5.44
N LYS A 188 21.01 7.86 5.95
CA LYS A 188 22.03 7.33 6.86
C LYS A 188 21.64 7.63 8.30
N LEU A 189 21.78 6.66 9.19
CA LEU A 189 21.38 6.78 10.60
C LEU A 189 22.47 6.31 11.56
N LYS A 190 22.49 6.93 12.73
CA LYS A 190 23.33 6.55 13.86
C LYS A 190 22.61 6.83 15.17
N LEU A 191 22.54 5.83 16.03
CA LEU A 191 22.15 6.03 17.43
C LEU A 191 23.35 6.69 18.13
N THR A 192 23.20 7.92 18.56
CA THR A 192 24.28 8.70 19.20
C THR A 192 24.22 8.61 20.70
N ASN A 193 23.03 8.39 21.25
CA ASN A 193 22.78 8.42 22.68
C ASN A 193 21.59 7.54 23.02
N SER A 194 21.65 6.90 24.17
CA SER A 194 20.52 6.21 24.79
C SER A 194 20.66 6.25 26.31
N SER A 195 19.52 6.25 27.00
CA SER A 195 19.47 6.15 28.47
C SER A 195 20.08 4.86 29.01
N THR A 196 19.99 3.76 28.24
CA THR A 196 20.47 2.43 28.62
C THR A 196 21.45 1.86 27.60
N THR A 197 22.34 0.97 28.04
CA THR A 197 23.11 0.13 27.12
C THR A 197 22.17 -0.82 26.40
N LEU A 198 22.08 -0.70 25.07
CA LEU A 198 21.20 -1.53 24.25
C LEU A 198 21.97 -2.71 23.65
N SER A 199 21.30 -3.86 23.54
CA SER A 199 21.75 -4.94 22.66
C SER A 199 21.73 -4.48 21.21
N ASP A 200 22.53 -5.11 20.35
CA ASP A 200 22.61 -4.73 18.93
C ASP A 200 21.27 -4.93 18.19
N GLU A 201 20.48 -5.92 18.61
CA GLU A 201 19.11 -6.13 18.13
C GLU A 201 18.21 -4.92 18.45
N LYS A 202 18.21 -4.46 19.71
CA LYS A 202 17.41 -3.28 20.10
C LYS A 202 17.88 -2.03 19.37
N LYS A 203 19.19 -1.82 19.22
CA LYS A 203 19.73 -0.70 18.41
C LYS A 203 19.22 -0.76 16.98
N TYR A 204 19.25 -1.93 16.36
CA TYR A 204 18.75 -2.13 15.00
C TYR A 204 17.25 -1.80 14.89
N LEU A 205 16.44 -2.29 15.83
CA LEU A 205 15.00 -2.01 15.85
C LEU A 205 14.71 -0.52 16.02
N THR A 206 15.37 0.14 16.96
CA THR A 206 15.25 1.59 17.18
C THR A 206 15.61 2.38 15.91
N LEU A 207 16.73 2.04 15.26
CA LEU A 207 17.14 2.68 14.02
C LEU A 207 16.19 2.41 12.85
N ARG A 208 15.61 1.20 12.80
CA ARG A 208 14.62 0.83 11.80
C ARG A 208 13.33 1.64 11.96
N GLN A 209 12.83 1.76 13.19
CA GLN A 209 11.64 2.59 13.48
C GLN A 209 11.91 4.07 13.16
N ALA A 210 13.09 4.59 13.52
CA ALA A 210 13.49 5.94 13.16
C ALA A 210 13.59 6.16 11.64
N PHE A 211 14.12 5.18 10.90
CA PHE A 211 14.13 5.22 9.44
C PHE A 211 12.71 5.30 8.86
N TYR A 212 11.79 4.47 9.33
CA TYR A 212 10.40 4.53 8.87
C TYR A 212 9.74 5.86 9.25
N TYR A 213 9.96 6.37 10.46
CA TYR A 213 9.49 7.69 10.85
C TYR A 213 9.99 8.77 9.87
N ILE A 214 11.29 8.79 9.58
CA ILE A 214 11.89 9.76 8.66
C ILE A 214 11.31 9.58 7.26
N LYS A 215 11.21 8.34 6.76
CA LYS A 215 10.61 8.02 5.47
C LYS A 215 9.20 8.60 5.35
N TYR A 216 8.31 8.26 6.27
CA TYR A 216 6.91 8.70 6.22
C TYR A 216 6.72 10.18 6.54
N SER A 217 7.59 10.74 7.37
CA SER A 217 7.51 12.16 7.74
C SER A 217 8.08 13.08 6.70
N LEU A 218 9.00 12.63 5.82
CA LEU A 218 9.54 13.48 4.76
C LEU A 218 8.84 13.24 3.42
N HIS A 219 8.25 12.06 3.23
CA HIS A 219 7.68 11.65 1.97
C HIS A 219 6.34 10.93 2.17
N SER A 220 5.25 11.54 1.71
CA SER A 220 3.93 10.93 1.72
C SER A 220 3.60 10.39 0.32
N HIS A 221 3.58 9.07 0.16
CA HIS A 221 3.09 8.46 -1.06
C HIS A 221 1.56 8.57 -1.13
N LYS A 222 1.03 9.54 -1.91
CA LYS A 222 -0.42 9.59 -2.22
C LYS A 222 -0.88 8.45 -3.16
N HIS A 223 0.05 7.71 -3.74
CA HIS A 223 -0.22 6.76 -4.83
C HIS A 223 -0.01 5.28 -4.44
N HIS A 224 0.29 4.97 -3.18
CA HIS A 224 0.57 3.60 -2.73
C HIS A 224 -0.35 3.17 -1.58
N TYR A 225 -0.63 1.87 -1.53
CA TYR A 225 -1.16 1.25 -0.31
C TYR A 225 -0.09 1.33 0.78
N ILE A 226 -0.48 1.66 2.02
CA ILE A 226 0.42 1.88 3.17
C ILE A 226 1.38 0.68 3.40
N GLU A 227 0.94 -0.52 3.03
CA GLU A 227 1.70 -1.77 3.14
C GLU A 227 2.91 -1.84 2.19
N GLU A 228 2.80 -1.23 1.00
CA GLU A 228 3.87 -1.19 -0.02
C GLU A 228 5.03 -0.25 0.35
N ASP A 229 4.85 0.62 1.35
CA ASP A 229 5.93 1.48 1.82
C ASP A 229 6.89 0.79 2.81
N SER A 230 6.60 -0.45 3.20
CA SER A 230 7.50 -1.23 4.07
C SER A 230 8.56 -2.04 3.30
N LEU A 231 8.52 -2.04 1.96
CA LEU A 231 9.37 -2.89 1.09
C LEU A 231 10.87 -2.65 1.24
N THR A 232 11.27 -1.46 1.68
CA THR A 232 12.67 -1.10 1.93
C THR A 232 12.91 -0.87 3.41
N THR A 233 14.09 -1.28 3.86
CA THR A 233 14.53 -1.15 5.26
C THR A 233 16.02 -0.84 5.33
N ILE A 234 16.52 -0.65 6.54
CA ILE A 234 17.91 -0.31 6.79
C ILE A 234 18.85 -1.51 6.66
N VAL A 235 20.07 -1.26 6.19
CA VAL A 235 21.18 -2.20 6.18
C VAL A 235 22.37 -1.60 6.94
N PRO A 236 23.23 -2.42 7.58
CA PRO A 236 24.45 -1.92 8.20
C PRO A 236 25.35 -1.25 7.16
N LEU A 237 25.80 -0.05 7.49
CA LEU A 237 26.80 0.69 6.75
C LEU A 237 28.17 0.20 7.22
N GLY A 238 28.89 -0.53 6.36
CA GLY A 238 30.28 -0.90 6.62
C GLY A 238 31.24 0.24 6.26
N ASN A 239 32.54 -0.06 6.30
CA ASN A 239 33.59 0.91 5.98
C ASN A 239 33.42 1.50 4.57
N SER A 240 33.93 2.72 4.35
CA SER A 240 33.78 3.47 3.08
C SER A 240 34.53 2.87 1.86
N THR A 241 35.06 1.65 1.96
CA THR A 241 35.71 0.95 0.85
C THR A 241 34.74 0.69 -0.31
N SER A 242 35.24 0.68 -1.55
CA SER A 242 34.43 0.41 -2.75
C SER A 242 33.70 -0.93 -2.69
N SER A 243 34.36 -1.98 -2.17
CA SER A 243 33.76 -3.30 -1.97
C SER A 243 32.57 -3.27 -1.01
N HIS A 244 32.69 -2.60 0.13
CA HIS A 244 31.58 -2.48 1.09
C HIS A 244 30.42 -1.66 0.54
N LYS A 245 30.69 -0.55 -0.15
CA LYS A 245 29.65 0.24 -0.82
C LYS A 245 28.84 -0.63 -1.81
N ARG A 246 29.54 -1.44 -2.61
CA ARG A 246 28.90 -2.40 -3.53
C ARG A 246 28.05 -3.42 -2.78
N GLN A 247 28.54 -3.97 -1.66
CA GLN A 247 27.76 -4.93 -0.86
C GLN A 247 26.50 -4.30 -0.26
N VAL A 248 26.60 -3.07 0.27
CA VAL A 248 25.46 -2.29 0.77
C VAL A 248 24.43 -2.09 -0.34
N ALA A 249 24.87 -1.69 -1.54
CA ALA A 249 24.01 -1.52 -2.70
C ALA A 249 23.23 -2.79 -3.06
N LEU A 250 23.93 -3.93 -3.13
CA LEU A 250 23.33 -5.21 -3.47
C LEU A 250 22.38 -5.70 -2.36
N LYS A 251 22.64 -5.39 -1.09
CA LYS A 251 21.72 -5.68 0.02
C LYS A 251 20.43 -4.86 -0.10
N LEU A 252 20.53 -3.56 -0.41
CA LEU A 252 19.36 -2.70 -0.63
C LEU A 252 18.53 -3.21 -1.82
N LEU A 253 19.16 -3.49 -2.97
CA LEU A 253 18.47 -4.10 -4.13
C LEU A 253 17.88 -5.48 -3.79
N GLY A 254 18.57 -6.26 -2.96
CA GLY A 254 18.14 -7.58 -2.51
C GLY A 254 16.80 -7.57 -1.77
N GLN A 255 16.47 -6.48 -1.05
CA GLN A 255 15.17 -6.33 -0.40
C GLN A 255 14.04 -6.35 -1.44
N LEU A 256 14.13 -5.53 -2.48
CA LEU A 256 13.12 -5.48 -3.56
C LEU A 256 13.09 -6.75 -4.42
N LYS A 257 14.25 -7.40 -4.65
CA LYS A 257 14.30 -8.70 -5.36
C LYS A 257 13.53 -9.80 -4.62
N ARG A 258 13.59 -9.82 -3.28
CA ARG A 258 12.86 -10.79 -2.46
C ARG A 258 11.35 -10.59 -2.61
N GLU A 259 10.89 -9.34 -2.63
CA GLU A 259 9.48 -9.01 -2.80
C GLU A 259 8.96 -9.41 -4.18
N LEU A 260 9.71 -9.13 -5.25
CA LEU A 260 9.36 -9.63 -6.59
C LEU A 260 9.32 -11.17 -6.63
N THR A 261 10.24 -11.84 -5.95
CA THR A 261 10.23 -13.31 -5.87
C THR A 261 8.98 -13.81 -5.12
N SER A 262 8.58 -13.12 -4.05
CA SER A 262 7.36 -13.40 -3.30
C SER A 262 6.12 -13.26 -4.20
N ILE A 263 5.99 -12.15 -4.94
CA ILE A 263 4.89 -11.93 -5.89
C ILE A 263 4.85 -13.04 -6.95
N LYS A 264 6.00 -13.36 -7.55
CA LYS A 264 6.09 -14.43 -8.56
C LYS A 264 5.63 -15.78 -8.00
N ARG A 265 5.97 -16.11 -6.75
CA ARG A 265 5.51 -17.33 -6.08
C ARG A 265 4.00 -17.30 -5.86
N THR A 266 3.45 -16.19 -5.40
CA THR A 266 2.00 -16.02 -5.23
C THR A 266 1.26 -16.22 -6.55
N TYR A 267 1.72 -15.62 -7.65
CA TYR A 267 1.13 -15.83 -8.97
C TYR A 267 1.25 -17.27 -9.46
N SER A 268 2.39 -17.92 -9.23
CA SER A 268 2.61 -19.32 -9.63
C SER A 268 1.73 -20.29 -8.84
N SER A 269 1.43 -19.98 -7.57
CA SER A 269 0.54 -20.75 -6.70
C SER A 269 -0.94 -20.41 -6.85
N GLY A 270 -1.31 -19.55 -7.81
CA GLY A 270 -2.70 -19.14 -8.04
C GLY A 270 -3.28 -18.20 -6.98
N GLY A 271 -2.45 -17.60 -6.13
CA GLY A 271 -2.85 -16.62 -5.13
C GLY A 271 -3.27 -15.29 -5.76
N GLN A 272 -4.15 -14.56 -5.07
CA GLN A 272 -4.62 -13.25 -5.49
C GLN A 272 -3.78 -12.14 -4.84
N LYS A 273 -2.96 -11.44 -5.65
CA LYS A 273 -2.41 -10.11 -5.34
C LYS A 273 -3.01 -9.06 -6.28
N ALA A 274 -2.98 -7.79 -5.88
CA ALA A 274 -3.49 -6.71 -6.73
C ALA A 274 -2.68 -6.66 -8.03
N PHE A 275 -3.38 -6.47 -9.13
CA PHE A 275 -2.79 -6.47 -10.46
C PHE A 275 -1.89 -5.23 -10.63
N GLY A 276 -0.65 -5.42 -11.09
CA GLY A 276 0.28 -4.32 -11.38
C GLY A 276 1.23 -3.94 -10.24
N GLU A 277 1.13 -4.55 -9.07
CA GLU A 277 2.09 -4.37 -7.96
C GLU A 277 3.54 -4.59 -8.41
N GLU A 278 3.77 -5.60 -9.27
CA GLU A 278 5.11 -5.93 -9.76
C GLU A 278 5.75 -4.81 -10.61
N GLN A 279 4.94 -4.09 -11.39
CA GLN A 279 5.45 -2.99 -12.23
C GLN A 279 5.87 -1.79 -11.38
N GLY A 280 5.14 -1.53 -10.30
CA GLY A 280 5.51 -0.53 -9.29
C GLY A 280 6.87 -0.86 -8.66
N ILE A 281 7.04 -2.10 -8.19
CA ILE A 281 8.30 -2.53 -7.57
C ILE A 281 9.47 -2.54 -8.56
N ILE A 282 9.26 -2.99 -9.81
CA ILE A 282 10.29 -2.94 -10.86
C ILE A 282 10.70 -1.48 -11.15
N SER A 283 9.74 -0.56 -11.19
CA SER A 283 10.01 0.87 -11.37
C SER A 283 10.84 1.42 -10.20
N TYR A 284 10.52 1.05 -8.96
CA TYR A 284 11.33 1.40 -7.79
C TYR A 284 12.74 0.82 -7.85
N MET A 285 12.89 -0.44 -8.24
CA MET A 285 14.22 -1.03 -8.44
C MET A 285 15.03 -0.29 -9.50
N ASN A 286 14.38 0.13 -10.59
CA ASN A 286 15.01 0.92 -11.64
C ASN A 286 15.52 2.27 -11.14
N SER A 287 14.72 2.98 -10.33
CA SER A 287 15.11 4.24 -9.70
C SER A 287 16.22 4.03 -8.67
N LEU A 288 16.14 2.99 -7.84
CA LEU A 288 17.20 2.65 -6.88
C LEU A 288 18.53 2.34 -7.58
N CYS A 289 18.52 1.56 -8.68
CA CYS A 289 19.71 1.30 -9.47
C CYS A 289 20.35 2.59 -10.01
N ALA A 290 19.54 3.53 -10.49
CA ALA A 290 20.02 4.83 -10.94
C ALA A 290 20.62 5.63 -9.78
N SER A 291 19.93 5.73 -8.65
CA SER A 291 20.43 6.38 -7.42
C SER A 291 21.74 5.77 -6.94
N LEU A 292 21.88 4.45 -6.94
CA LEU A 292 23.10 3.74 -6.53
C LEU A 292 24.29 4.05 -7.45
N LYS A 293 24.05 4.15 -8.77
CA LYS A 293 25.08 4.53 -9.73
C LYS A 293 25.49 5.99 -9.54
N SER A 294 24.53 6.91 -9.46
CA SER A 294 24.79 8.34 -9.27
C SER A 294 25.55 8.62 -7.96
N ALA A 295 25.16 7.96 -6.87
CA ALA A 295 25.84 8.05 -5.58
C ALA A 295 27.13 7.21 -5.47
N ARG A 296 27.57 6.58 -6.57
CA ARG A 296 28.80 5.77 -6.67
C ARG A 296 28.88 4.62 -5.66
N TYR A 297 27.74 3.99 -5.37
CA TYR A 297 27.68 2.74 -4.62
C TYR A 297 27.95 1.51 -5.51
N ILE A 298 27.66 1.63 -6.81
CA ILE A 298 27.94 0.61 -7.82
C ILE A 298 28.67 1.22 -9.01
N ASP A 299 29.45 0.39 -9.70
CA ASP A 299 30.10 0.74 -10.96
C ASP A 299 29.16 0.53 -12.17
N GLU A 300 29.60 0.98 -13.34
CA GLU A 300 28.86 0.85 -14.60
C GLU A 300 28.53 -0.60 -14.92
N SER A 301 29.49 -1.51 -14.73
CA SER A 301 29.31 -2.93 -15.03
C SER A 301 28.19 -3.58 -14.21
N THR A 302 28.12 -3.22 -12.93
CA THR A 302 27.10 -3.69 -12.00
C THR A 302 25.76 -3.05 -12.35
N TYR A 303 25.73 -1.76 -12.66
CA TYR A 303 24.51 -1.07 -13.09
C TYR A 303 23.89 -1.72 -14.33
N THR A 304 24.69 -1.97 -15.38
CA THR A 304 24.22 -2.62 -16.62
C THR A 304 23.67 -4.02 -16.36
N ARG A 305 24.40 -4.84 -15.58
CA ARG A 305 23.94 -6.19 -15.20
C ARG A 305 22.60 -6.15 -14.46
N GLU A 306 22.44 -5.23 -13.49
CA GLU A 306 21.19 -5.11 -12.75
C GLU A 306 20.04 -4.59 -13.63
N LYS A 307 20.31 -3.70 -14.59
CA LYS A 307 19.32 -3.24 -15.57
C LYS A 307 18.85 -4.36 -16.51
N GLU A 308 19.77 -5.17 -17.02
CA GLU A 308 19.43 -6.34 -17.85
C GLU A 308 18.59 -7.37 -17.07
N TYR A 309 18.95 -7.61 -15.80
CA TYR A 309 18.15 -8.44 -14.91
C TYR A 309 16.72 -7.89 -14.73
N LEU A 310 16.57 -6.58 -14.50
CA LEU A 310 15.26 -5.94 -14.35
C LEU A 310 14.43 -5.99 -15.62
N ASN A 311 15.04 -5.79 -16.79
CA ASN A 311 14.36 -5.90 -18.08
C ASN A 311 13.84 -7.33 -18.30
N SER A 312 14.70 -8.32 -18.06
CA SER A 312 14.34 -9.75 -18.17
C SER A 312 13.20 -10.12 -17.21
N LEU A 313 13.24 -9.58 -15.99
CA LEU A 313 12.21 -9.80 -14.98
C LEU A 313 10.88 -9.14 -15.38
N SER A 314 10.91 -7.92 -15.90
CA SER A 314 9.74 -7.23 -16.44
C SER A 314 9.07 -8.03 -17.56
N SER A 315 9.85 -8.55 -18.52
CA SER A 315 9.33 -9.45 -19.55
C SER A 315 8.75 -10.75 -18.98
N SER A 316 9.36 -11.32 -17.94
CA SER A 316 8.80 -12.51 -17.28
C SER A 316 7.45 -12.21 -16.62
N PHE A 317 7.31 -11.05 -15.99
CA PHE A 317 6.06 -10.65 -15.35
C PHE A 317 4.99 -10.29 -16.36
N SER A 318 5.32 -9.61 -17.47
CA SER A 318 4.34 -9.28 -18.51
C SER A 318 3.71 -10.53 -19.14
N VAL A 319 4.47 -11.62 -19.28
CA VAL A 319 3.93 -12.91 -19.72
C VAL A 319 2.96 -13.50 -18.68
N GLN A 320 3.27 -13.39 -17.39
CA GLN A 320 2.41 -13.90 -16.31
C GLN A 320 1.13 -13.07 -16.16
N SER A 321 1.25 -11.74 -16.13
CA SER A 321 0.12 -10.82 -16.05
C SER A 321 -0.75 -10.92 -17.31
N GLY A 322 -0.16 -11.04 -18.51
CA GLY A 322 -0.90 -11.25 -19.75
C GLY A 322 -1.66 -12.59 -19.79
N LYS A 323 -1.11 -13.67 -19.21
CA LYS A 323 -1.86 -14.94 -19.04
C LYS A 323 -3.05 -14.77 -18.10
N ARG A 324 -2.87 -14.04 -17.01
CA ARG A 324 -3.94 -13.75 -16.03
C ARG A 324 -5.01 -12.84 -16.63
N GLU A 325 -4.63 -11.78 -17.34
CA GLU A 325 -5.56 -10.89 -18.03
C GLU A 325 -6.39 -11.64 -19.07
N LYS A 326 -5.78 -12.53 -19.86
CA LYS A 326 -6.53 -13.40 -20.78
C LYS A 326 -7.52 -14.30 -20.06
N LYS A 327 -7.13 -14.87 -18.91
CA LYS A 327 -8.01 -15.67 -18.06
C LYS A 327 -9.19 -14.84 -17.54
N ASP A 328 -8.92 -13.67 -16.97
CA ASP A 328 -9.93 -12.78 -16.39
C ASP A 328 -10.87 -12.22 -17.46
N ARG A 329 -10.35 -11.84 -18.63
CA ARG A 329 -11.17 -11.44 -19.80
C ARG A 329 -12.05 -12.59 -20.28
N SER A 330 -11.49 -13.78 -20.45
CA SER A 330 -12.27 -14.96 -20.86
C SER A 330 -13.36 -15.30 -19.84
N GLU A 331 -13.08 -15.17 -18.54
CA GLU A 331 -14.08 -15.34 -17.48
C GLU A 331 -15.19 -14.29 -17.59
N GLY A 332 -14.82 -13.02 -17.79
CA GLY A 332 -15.74 -11.92 -18.03
C GLY A 332 -16.63 -12.14 -19.25
N ASP A 333 -16.05 -12.56 -20.38
CA ASP A 333 -16.76 -12.83 -21.62
C ASP A 333 -17.74 -13.99 -21.48
N ILE A 334 -17.34 -15.08 -20.82
CA ILE A 334 -18.23 -16.22 -20.50
C ILE A 334 -19.40 -15.73 -19.64
N ARG A 335 -19.11 -15.01 -18.55
CA ARG A 335 -20.16 -14.47 -17.67
C ARG A 335 -21.12 -13.57 -18.43
N SER A 336 -20.60 -12.70 -19.31
CA SER A 336 -21.38 -11.79 -20.15
C SER A 336 -22.27 -12.56 -21.13
N LYS A 337 -21.72 -13.52 -21.87
CA LYS A 337 -22.46 -14.37 -22.81
C LYS A 337 -23.62 -15.10 -22.13
N TYR A 338 -23.39 -15.68 -20.96
CA TYR A 338 -24.46 -16.34 -20.21
C TYR A 338 -25.47 -15.36 -19.61
N ARG A 339 -25.08 -14.13 -19.24
CA ARG A 339 -26.05 -13.09 -18.84
C ARG A 339 -27.01 -12.78 -19.99
N VAL A 340 -26.50 -12.70 -21.21
CA VAL A 340 -27.34 -12.53 -22.40
C VAL A 340 -28.29 -13.71 -22.55
N TYR A 341 -27.82 -14.96 -22.46
CA TYR A 341 -28.71 -16.12 -22.53
C TYR A 341 -29.80 -16.13 -21.45
N VAL A 342 -29.47 -15.78 -20.21
CA VAL A 342 -30.47 -15.64 -19.14
C VAL A 342 -31.48 -14.54 -19.48
N ALA A 343 -31.03 -13.38 -19.96
CA ALA A 343 -31.91 -12.29 -20.36
C ALA A 343 -32.86 -12.72 -21.50
N TRP A 344 -32.38 -13.50 -22.46
CA TRP A 344 -33.20 -14.05 -23.54
C TRP A 344 -34.24 -15.04 -23.02
N VAL A 345 -33.85 -15.96 -22.14
CA VAL A 345 -34.77 -16.93 -21.52
C VAL A 345 -35.84 -16.22 -20.69
N LEU A 346 -35.44 -15.24 -19.85
CA LEU A 346 -36.39 -14.45 -19.07
C LEU A 346 -37.33 -13.62 -19.96
N SER A 347 -36.83 -13.08 -21.07
CA SER A 347 -37.65 -12.35 -22.04
C SER A 347 -38.67 -13.28 -22.72
N LEU A 348 -38.25 -14.48 -23.10
CA LEU A 348 -39.15 -15.49 -23.67
C LEU A 348 -40.21 -15.92 -22.65
N ILE A 349 -39.83 -16.19 -21.39
CA ILE A 349 -40.76 -16.50 -20.31
C ILE A 349 -41.75 -15.35 -20.10
N SER A 350 -41.28 -14.09 -20.12
CA SER A 350 -42.13 -12.90 -20.00
C SER A 350 -43.12 -12.78 -21.16
N ILE A 351 -42.70 -13.05 -22.39
CA ILE A 351 -43.59 -13.04 -23.58
C ILE A 351 -44.62 -14.18 -23.46
N ILE A 352 -44.19 -15.39 -23.12
CA ILE A 352 -45.10 -16.54 -22.93
C ILE A 352 -46.10 -16.23 -21.82
N TRP A 353 -45.64 -15.66 -20.71
CA TRP A 353 -46.49 -15.22 -19.61
C TRP A 353 -47.50 -14.16 -20.06
N LEU A 354 -47.05 -13.12 -20.78
CA LEU A 354 -47.95 -12.10 -21.31
C LEU A 354 -48.98 -12.68 -22.28
N VAL A 355 -48.61 -13.59 -23.16
CA VAL A 355 -49.55 -14.22 -24.12
C VAL A 355 -50.57 -15.10 -23.39
N ILE A 356 -50.10 -15.96 -22.48
CA ILE A 356 -50.95 -16.88 -21.72
C ILE A 356 -51.86 -16.08 -20.77
N VAL A 357 -51.30 -15.22 -19.93
CA VAL A 357 -52.07 -14.45 -18.94
C VAL A 357 -53.01 -13.45 -19.61
N LYS A 358 -52.60 -12.75 -20.68
CA LYS A 358 -53.51 -11.86 -21.42
C LYS A 358 -54.59 -12.65 -22.18
N GLY A 359 -54.26 -13.85 -22.66
CA GLY A 359 -55.23 -14.78 -23.24
C GLY A 359 -56.28 -15.28 -22.24
N PHE A 360 -55.88 -15.48 -20.98
CA PHE A 360 -56.80 -15.85 -19.89
C PHE A 360 -57.57 -14.65 -19.31
N ILE A 361 -57.01 -13.43 -19.32
CA ILE A 361 -57.68 -12.23 -18.78
C ILE A 361 -58.69 -11.63 -19.76
N ASN A 362 -58.46 -11.70 -21.08
CA ASN A 362 -59.36 -11.08 -22.08
C ASN A 362 -60.48 -11.99 -22.61
N TYR A 363 -60.61 -13.22 -22.11
CA TYR A 363 -61.77 -14.09 -22.36
C TYR A 363 -62.55 -14.27 -21.05
N SER A 364 -63.32 -13.26 -20.65
CA SER A 364 -64.17 -13.34 -19.46
C SER A 364 -65.61 -12.88 -19.70
N ASP A 365 -66.16 -13.12 -20.89
CA ASP A 365 -67.60 -12.93 -21.10
C ASP A 365 -68.42 -14.21 -21.11
N THR A 366 -67.81 -15.40 -21.11
CA THR A 366 -68.54 -16.63 -20.75
C THR A 366 -67.61 -17.64 -20.07
N ASN A 367 -67.96 -18.00 -18.84
CA ASN A 367 -67.31 -18.95 -17.93
C ASN A 367 -65.99 -18.45 -17.31
N LYS A 368 -66.05 -18.20 -15.99
CA LYS A 368 -64.88 -18.06 -15.12
C LYS A 368 -64.00 -19.30 -15.30
N ILE A 369 -62.93 -19.18 -16.07
CA ILE A 369 -61.82 -20.11 -15.96
C ILE A 369 -61.03 -19.63 -14.74
N ASP A 370 -61.34 -20.22 -13.59
CA ASP A 370 -60.45 -20.14 -12.43
C ASP A 370 -59.10 -20.69 -12.89
N ALA A 371 -58.09 -19.82 -12.96
CA ALA A 371 -56.76 -20.26 -13.31
C ALA A 371 -56.34 -21.32 -12.28
N PRO A 372 -56.01 -22.55 -12.71
CA PRO A 372 -55.75 -23.66 -11.81
C PRO A 372 -54.66 -23.26 -10.80
N GLY A 373 -55.01 -23.30 -9.51
CA GLY A 373 -54.14 -23.00 -8.38
C GLY A 373 -54.19 -21.58 -7.78
N GLY A 374 -54.84 -20.59 -8.41
CA GLY A 374 -54.92 -19.22 -7.90
C GLY A 374 -53.60 -18.41 -7.93
N LEU A 375 -53.69 -17.10 -7.73
CA LEU A 375 -52.60 -16.14 -7.98
C LEU A 375 -51.31 -16.41 -7.16
N ILE A 376 -51.45 -16.98 -5.96
CA ILE A 376 -50.33 -17.30 -5.05
C ILE A 376 -49.49 -18.48 -5.55
N THR A 377 -50.13 -19.54 -6.09
CA THR A 377 -49.38 -20.70 -6.62
C THR A 377 -48.66 -20.35 -7.91
N GLN A 378 -49.27 -19.50 -8.73
CA GLN A 378 -48.65 -18.93 -9.93
C GLN A 378 -47.41 -18.08 -9.59
N LEU A 379 -47.50 -17.19 -8.60
CA LEU A 379 -46.35 -16.45 -8.08
C LEU A 379 -45.27 -17.39 -7.52
N SER A 380 -45.67 -18.42 -6.79
CA SER A 380 -44.73 -19.41 -6.22
C SER A 380 -44.00 -20.18 -7.31
N ALA A 381 -44.69 -20.57 -8.39
CA ALA A 381 -44.11 -21.24 -9.54
C ALA A 381 -43.11 -20.35 -10.29
N VAL A 382 -43.42 -19.05 -10.45
CA VAL A 382 -42.49 -18.08 -11.05
C VAL A 382 -41.24 -17.91 -10.19
N ILE A 383 -41.40 -17.71 -8.88
CA ILE A 383 -40.28 -17.58 -7.95
C ILE A 383 -39.39 -18.82 -7.98
N LEU A 384 -39.99 -20.02 -7.94
CA LEU A 384 -39.25 -21.28 -7.98
C LEU A 384 -38.51 -21.47 -9.32
N THR A 385 -39.13 -21.08 -10.43
CA THR A 385 -38.49 -21.09 -11.76
C THR A 385 -37.30 -20.14 -11.83
N LEU A 386 -37.41 -18.95 -11.24
CA LEU A 386 -36.30 -17.98 -11.16
C LEU A 386 -35.14 -18.50 -10.29
N ILE A 387 -35.45 -19.16 -9.16
CA ILE A 387 -34.44 -19.76 -8.28
C ILE A 387 -33.71 -20.91 -9.01
N CYS A 388 -34.46 -21.83 -9.64
CA CYS A 388 -33.90 -22.93 -10.42
C CYS A 388 -33.07 -22.42 -11.62
N GLY A 389 -33.56 -21.41 -12.34
CA GLY A 389 -32.83 -20.77 -13.43
C GLY A 389 -31.54 -20.09 -12.97
N SER A 390 -31.57 -19.41 -11.83
CA SER A 390 -30.38 -18.78 -11.24
C SER A 390 -29.34 -19.81 -10.80
N PHE A 391 -29.79 -20.93 -10.21
CA PHE A 391 -28.92 -22.04 -9.83
C PHE A 391 -28.27 -22.72 -11.05
N LEU A 392 -29.06 -22.98 -12.10
CA LEU A 392 -28.56 -23.50 -13.38
C LEU A 392 -27.57 -22.55 -14.03
N TYR A 393 -27.88 -21.26 -14.09
CA TYR A 393 -26.98 -20.24 -14.62
C TYR A 393 -25.64 -20.28 -13.90
N LYS A 394 -25.65 -20.23 -12.56
CA LYS A 394 -24.43 -20.29 -11.75
C LYS A 394 -23.64 -21.57 -12.04
N LYS A 395 -24.30 -22.73 -12.05
CA LYS A 395 -23.67 -24.03 -12.37
C LYS A 395 -23.07 -24.10 -13.78
N LEU A 396 -23.76 -23.56 -14.78
CA LEU A 396 -23.30 -23.57 -16.17
C LEU A 396 -22.14 -22.60 -16.38
N VAL A 397 -22.21 -21.40 -15.79
CA VAL A 397 -21.13 -20.41 -15.82
C VAL A 397 -19.89 -20.94 -15.11
N ASP A 398 -20.02 -21.42 -13.86
CA ASP A 398 -18.91 -21.97 -13.08
C ASP A 398 -18.25 -23.14 -13.83
N ARG A 399 -19.05 -23.95 -14.51
CA ARG A 399 -18.56 -25.08 -15.30
C ARG A 399 -17.91 -24.68 -16.62
N GLU A 400 -18.44 -23.68 -17.32
CA GLU A 400 -17.82 -23.20 -18.56
C GLU A 400 -16.49 -22.50 -18.26
N ILE A 401 -16.46 -21.73 -17.17
CA ILE A 401 -15.23 -21.16 -16.59
C ILE A 401 -14.28 -22.31 -16.24
N GLU A 402 -14.74 -23.36 -15.56
CA GLU A 402 -13.92 -24.52 -15.25
C GLU A 402 -13.41 -25.22 -16.52
N ASN A 403 -14.23 -25.45 -17.54
CA ASN A 403 -13.81 -26.11 -18.78
C ASN A 403 -12.85 -25.25 -19.63
N THR A 404 -13.06 -23.94 -19.63
CA THR A 404 -12.27 -23.00 -20.45
C THR A 404 -10.98 -22.60 -19.75
N LEU A 405 -10.98 -22.51 -18.41
CA LEU A 405 -9.85 -22.02 -17.61
C LEU A 405 -9.15 -23.11 -16.78
N ASN A 406 -9.85 -24.18 -16.40
CA ASN A 406 -9.30 -25.26 -15.57
C ASN A 406 -9.09 -26.52 -16.44
N THR A 407 -7.83 -26.97 -16.49
CA THR A 407 -7.38 -28.34 -16.81
C THR A 407 -6.79 -28.72 -18.16
N GLU A 408 -6.60 -27.86 -19.19
CA GLU A 408 -6.02 -28.38 -20.46
C GLU A 408 -5.09 -27.47 -21.28
N GLY A 409 -4.81 -26.23 -20.88
CA GLY A 409 -3.98 -25.34 -21.73
C GLY A 409 -2.52 -25.77 -21.88
N LEU A 410 -1.91 -26.34 -20.84
CA LEU A 410 -0.53 -26.86 -20.88
C LEU A 410 -0.50 -28.37 -20.99
N ILE A 411 -1.35 -29.09 -20.24
CA ILE A 411 -1.44 -30.55 -20.30
C ILE A 411 -2.04 -31.00 -21.63
N ALA A 412 -3.14 -30.44 -22.13
CA ALA A 412 -3.63 -30.82 -23.46
C ALA A 412 -2.85 -30.18 -24.60
N TRP A 413 -2.12 -29.09 -24.41
CA TRP A 413 -1.15 -28.65 -25.43
C TRP A 413 0.06 -29.59 -25.50
N VAL A 414 0.57 -30.07 -24.36
CA VAL A 414 1.64 -31.08 -24.30
C VAL A 414 1.11 -32.45 -24.75
N GLU A 415 -0.08 -32.87 -24.35
CA GLU A 415 -0.66 -34.15 -24.75
C GLU A 415 -1.06 -34.13 -26.23
N ARG A 416 -1.73 -33.08 -26.73
CA ARG A 416 -2.08 -32.95 -28.16
C ARG A 416 -0.87 -32.88 -29.09
N ASN A 417 0.28 -32.38 -28.63
CA ASN A 417 1.49 -32.26 -29.44
C ASN A 417 2.55 -33.34 -29.14
N TYR A 418 2.49 -34.03 -27.99
CA TYR A 418 3.52 -34.99 -27.55
C TYR A 418 3.02 -36.31 -26.93
N ILE A 419 1.73 -36.50 -26.62
CA ILE A 419 1.23 -37.76 -25.99
C ILE A 419 -0.06 -38.24 -26.67
N ILE A 420 0.02 -39.41 -27.30
CA ILE A 420 -1.12 -40.14 -27.87
C ILE A 420 -2.27 -40.20 -26.85
N GLU A 421 -3.43 -39.66 -27.24
CA GLU A 421 -4.63 -39.52 -26.42
C GLU A 421 -4.92 -40.75 -25.54
N ASN A 422 -4.81 -40.59 -24.23
CA ASN A 422 -5.10 -41.65 -23.27
C ASN A 422 -6.63 -41.89 -23.18
N GLN A 423 -7.08 -43.13 -23.40
CA GLN A 423 -8.50 -43.55 -23.30
C GLN A 423 -9.18 -43.12 -21.98
N VAL A 424 -8.42 -42.99 -20.90
CA VAL A 424 -8.91 -42.54 -19.59
C VAL A 424 -9.45 -41.10 -19.65
N PHE A 425 -8.84 -40.23 -20.44
CA PHE A 425 -9.28 -38.85 -20.61
C PHE A 425 -10.61 -38.77 -21.36
N ARG A 426 -10.73 -39.45 -22.51
CA ARG A 426 -11.98 -39.54 -23.29
C ARG A 426 -13.15 -40.06 -22.43
N LYS A 427 -12.89 -41.08 -21.60
CA LYS A 427 -13.90 -41.63 -20.68
C LYS A 427 -14.35 -40.60 -19.62
N LYS A 428 -13.41 -39.84 -19.04
CA LYS A 428 -13.74 -38.75 -18.08
C LYS A 428 -14.53 -37.62 -18.75
N GLN A 429 -14.17 -37.23 -19.98
CA GLN A 429 -14.88 -36.19 -20.72
C GLN A 429 -16.32 -36.62 -21.07
N TYR A 430 -16.51 -37.87 -21.49
CA TYR A 430 -17.85 -38.43 -21.76
C TYR A 430 -18.73 -38.46 -20.50
N ILE A 431 -18.19 -38.90 -19.36
CA ILE A 431 -18.91 -38.87 -18.07
C ILE A 431 -19.30 -37.45 -17.67
N ARG A 432 -18.43 -36.46 -17.93
CA ARG A 432 -18.74 -35.05 -17.66
C ARG A 432 -19.90 -34.57 -18.56
N ILE A 433 -19.87 -34.85 -19.85
CA ILE A 433 -20.95 -34.48 -20.79
C ILE A 433 -22.28 -35.13 -20.35
N LEU A 434 -22.25 -36.41 -19.98
CA LEU A 434 -23.43 -37.14 -19.50
C LEU A 434 -24.04 -36.49 -18.25
N LYS A 435 -23.21 -36.11 -17.26
CA LYS A 435 -23.67 -35.38 -16.07
C LYS A 435 -24.28 -34.02 -16.41
N ALA A 436 -23.79 -33.34 -17.45
CA ALA A 436 -24.34 -32.06 -17.92
C ALA A 436 -25.75 -32.25 -18.49
N ALA A 437 -25.88 -33.21 -19.41
CA ALA A 437 -27.15 -33.55 -20.02
C ALA A 437 -28.16 -33.98 -18.95
N LEU A 438 -27.74 -34.82 -18.00
CA LEU A 438 -28.61 -35.26 -16.91
C LEU A 438 -29.09 -34.08 -16.04
N THR A 439 -28.22 -33.13 -15.70
CA THR A 439 -28.60 -31.95 -14.88
C THR A 439 -29.59 -31.05 -15.63
N LEU A 440 -29.37 -30.82 -16.93
CA LEU A 440 -30.28 -30.06 -17.77
C LEU A 440 -31.64 -30.75 -17.88
N ILE A 441 -31.65 -32.05 -18.18
CA ILE A 441 -32.86 -32.86 -18.32
C ILE A 441 -33.65 -32.91 -17.01
N LEU A 442 -32.99 -33.13 -15.87
CA LEU A 442 -33.66 -33.15 -14.56
C LEU A 442 -34.33 -31.80 -14.27
N THR A 443 -33.66 -30.70 -14.58
CA THR A 443 -34.18 -29.38 -14.24
C THR A 443 -35.30 -28.96 -15.18
N VAL A 444 -35.18 -29.25 -16.48
CA VAL A 444 -36.29 -29.09 -17.43
C VAL A 444 -37.46 -29.99 -17.02
N GLY A 445 -37.21 -31.23 -16.61
CA GLY A 445 -38.22 -32.17 -16.12
C GLY A 445 -38.94 -31.68 -14.87
N VAL A 446 -38.24 -31.05 -13.92
CA VAL A 446 -38.85 -30.42 -12.74
C VAL A 446 -39.74 -29.23 -13.15
N ILE A 447 -39.25 -28.37 -14.06
CA ILE A 447 -40.04 -27.23 -14.58
C ILE A 447 -41.30 -27.73 -15.30
N TRP A 448 -41.17 -28.76 -16.13
CA TRP A 448 -42.29 -29.36 -16.86
C TRP A 448 -43.27 -30.07 -15.93
N GLY A 449 -42.78 -30.80 -14.93
CA GLY A 449 -43.61 -31.44 -13.90
C GLY A 449 -44.42 -30.42 -13.11
N LEU A 450 -43.78 -29.32 -12.69
CA LEU A 450 -44.47 -28.21 -12.03
C LEU A 450 -45.53 -27.56 -12.93
N HIS A 451 -45.24 -27.39 -14.22
CA HIS A 451 -46.20 -26.83 -15.17
C HIS A 451 -47.37 -27.79 -15.44
N ALA A 452 -47.13 -29.10 -15.50
CA ALA A 452 -48.16 -30.11 -15.66
C ALA A 452 -49.07 -30.21 -14.43
N THR A 453 -48.53 -30.10 -13.21
CA THR A 453 -49.32 -30.05 -11.98
C THR A 453 -50.13 -28.78 -11.78
N ILE A 454 -49.83 -27.71 -12.54
CA ILE A 454 -50.61 -26.48 -12.56
C ILE A 454 -51.62 -26.50 -13.72
N SER A 455 -51.41 -27.29 -14.77
CA SER A 455 -52.30 -27.32 -15.95
C SER A 455 -53.40 -28.40 -15.87
N PHE A 456 -53.30 -29.29 -14.89
CA PHE A 456 -54.34 -30.21 -14.43
C PHE A 456 -54.84 -29.74 -13.07
#